data_AF-A0A520ZR82-F1
#
_entry.id   AF-A0A520ZR82-F1
#
_cell.length_a   1.000
_cell.length_b   1.000
_cell.length_c   1.000
_cell.angle_alpha   90.00
_cell.angle_beta   90.00
_cell.angle_gamma   90.00
#
_symmetry.space_group_name_H-M   'P 1'
#
loop_
_entity.id
_entity.type
_entity.pdbx_description
1 polymer ?
#
loop_
_entity_poly.entity_id
_entity_poly.type
_entity_poly.pdbx_seq_one_letter_code
_entity_poly.pdbx_strand_id
1 'polypeptide(L)'
;MSRSLEICMAAVLAVGLAVVAWAEPSGLAQLGPKGARVKDAGGTVVLSVPLSQAVPWRVALRAGPPQVVVEMGDVVWSELPVIVSDSVSEARTSRAGPGWTELALVLREPLSVATAAMKVAKDGTAVLEVRLLPTTADEFHRLADPAKVEAIAGPESDRMVVALDPGHGGVDPGAVAGDLVEADLMLAAARAMKEALVRTGRFDVVLTREEDDFVSLEARLTKARAAGAD
;
A
#
# COMPACT_ATOMS: atom_id res chain seq x y z
N MET A 1 40.07 -60.30 25.72
CA MET A 1 39.15 -60.59 26.84
C MET A 1 38.40 -59.29 27.11
N SER A 2 37.22 -59.11 26.49
CA SER A 2 35.89 -59.18 27.13
C SER A 2 35.65 -58.03 28.13
N ARG A 3 34.55 -57.29 28.19
CA ARG A 3 33.18 -57.29 27.61
C ARG A 3 32.58 -55.95 28.12
N SER A 4 31.96 -55.12 27.27
CA SER A 4 30.50 -54.82 27.26
C SER A 4 29.99 -53.77 28.27
N LEU A 5 28.91 -53.06 27.87
CA LEU A 5 27.94 -52.27 28.67
C LEU A 5 28.33 -50.79 28.99
N GLU A 6 27.54 -49.73 28.79
CA GLU A 6 26.15 -49.52 28.35
C GLU A 6 26.01 -48.17 27.61
N ILE A 7 25.14 -48.17 26.60
CA ILE A 7 24.67 -47.01 25.86
C ILE A 7 23.60 -46.33 26.71
N CYS A 8 23.90 -45.15 27.27
CA CYS A 8 22.86 -44.27 27.83
C CYS A 8 22.32 -43.36 26.73
N MET A 9 21.16 -43.76 26.22
CA MET A 9 20.27 -43.03 25.33
C MET A 9 19.78 -41.75 26.02
N ALA A 10 20.40 -40.61 25.74
CA ALA A 10 19.87 -39.31 26.12
C ALA A 10 18.74 -38.94 25.13
N ALA A 11 17.49 -39.16 25.56
CA ALA A 11 16.31 -38.67 24.89
C ALA A 11 16.32 -37.13 24.91
N VAL A 12 16.66 -36.51 23.77
CA VAL A 12 16.44 -35.08 23.57
C VAL A 12 14.95 -34.87 23.37
N LEU A 13 14.27 -34.45 24.43
CA LEU A 13 12.90 -33.97 24.38
C LEU A 13 12.89 -32.71 23.50
N ALA A 14 12.45 -32.85 22.25
CA ALA A 14 12.18 -31.71 21.38
C ALA A 14 10.93 -30.99 21.91
N VAL A 15 11.13 -30.03 22.80
CA VAL A 15 10.11 -29.02 23.10
C VAL A 15 10.01 -28.15 21.84
N GLY A 16 9.02 -28.44 21.01
CA GLY A 16 8.63 -27.55 19.93
C GLY A 16 8.13 -26.24 20.53
N LEU A 17 9.02 -25.26 20.66
CA LEU A 17 8.58 -23.87 20.74
C LEU A 17 7.92 -23.58 19.39
N ALA A 18 6.59 -23.62 19.37
CA ALA A 18 5.84 -22.86 18.40
C ALA A 18 6.20 -21.39 18.66
N VAL A 19 7.19 -20.89 17.91
CA VAL A 19 7.33 -19.45 17.71
C VAL A 19 6.05 -19.04 16.99
N VAL A 20 5.06 -18.63 17.76
CA VAL A 20 4.00 -17.77 17.23
C VAL A 20 4.76 -16.53 16.82
N ALA A 21 5.09 -16.42 15.54
CA ALA A 21 5.53 -15.17 14.96
C ALA A 21 4.35 -14.21 15.14
N TRP A 22 4.47 -13.32 16.12
CA TRP A 22 3.61 -12.15 16.17
C TRP A 22 4.00 -11.33 14.96
N ALA A 23 3.21 -11.45 13.89
CA ALA A 23 3.34 -10.56 12.75
C ALA A 23 3.13 -9.15 13.28
N GLU A 24 4.18 -8.34 13.25
CA GLU A 24 4.11 -6.90 13.45
C GLU A 24 2.92 -6.38 12.61
N PRO A 25 1.96 -5.64 13.20
CA PRO A 25 0.90 -5.02 12.42
C PRO A 25 1.57 -3.97 11.52
N SER A 26 1.85 -4.35 10.28
CA SER A 26 2.27 -3.41 9.26
C SER A 26 1.22 -2.29 9.21
N GLY A 27 1.63 -1.03 9.37
CA GLY A 27 0.75 0.13 9.14
C GLY A 27 0.14 0.19 7.73
N LEU A 28 0.54 -0.75 6.87
CA LEU A 28 0.02 -0.99 5.54
C LEU A 28 -1.37 -1.66 5.59
N ALA A 29 -2.31 -1.14 4.81
CA ALA A 29 -3.59 -1.78 4.59
C ALA A 29 -3.43 -3.13 3.89
N GLN A 30 -4.30 -4.09 4.21
CA GLN A 30 -4.34 -5.41 3.58
C GLN A 30 -5.64 -5.55 2.81
N LEU A 31 -5.63 -6.36 1.74
CA LEU A 31 -6.88 -6.77 1.11
C LEU A 31 -7.75 -7.54 2.12
N GLY A 32 -9.05 -7.23 2.12
CA GLY A 32 -10.01 -8.00 2.89
C GLY A 32 -10.06 -9.46 2.41
N PRO A 33 -10.63 -10.39 3.21
CA PRO A 33 -10.60 -11.84 2.95
C PRO A 33 -11.13 -12.28 1.58
N LYS A 34 -11.90 -11.38 0.98
CA LYS A 34 -12.64 -11.56 -0.26
C LYS A 34 -11.84 -11.10 -1.49
N GLY A 35 -10.70 -10.42 -1.30
CA GLY A 35 -9.87 -9.85 -2.34
C GLY A 35 -10.58 -8.77 -3.18
N ALA A 36 -9.84 -8.15 -4.09
CA ALA A 36 -10.42 -7.32 -5.14
C ALA A 36 -11.32 -8.18 -6.05
N ARG A 37 -12.46 -7.64 -6.48
CA ARG A 37 -13.40 -8.35 -7.36
C ARG A 37 -14.04 -7.42 -8.38
N VAL A 38 -14.38 -7.99 -9.53
CA VAL A 38 -15.18 -7.34 -10.56
C VAL A 38 -16.53 -8.02 -10.69
N LYS A 39 -17.59 -7.22 -10.78
CA LYS A 39 -18.90 -7.64 -11.30
C LYS A 39 -19.10 -6.98 -12.65
N ASP A 40 -19.49 -7.77 -13.64
CA ASP A 40 -19.70 -7.31 -15.01
C ASP A 40 -21.09 -7.76 -15.45
N ALA A 41 -21.97 -6.80 -15.71
CA ALA A 41 -23.35 -7.09 -16.11
C ALA A 41 -23.92 -5.94 -16.95
N GLY A 42 -24.43 -6.27 -18.14
CA GLY A 42 -25.12 -5.32 -19.00
C GLY A 42 -24.26 -4.10 -19.39
N GLY A 43 -22.96 -4.32 -19.64
CA GLY A 43 -21.98 -3.26 -19.94
C GLY A 43 -21.57 -2.40 -18.74
N THR A 44 -22.12 -2.67 -17.55
CA THR A 44 -21.66 -2.02 -16.31
C THR A 44 -20.63 -2.90 -15.63
N VAL A 45 -19.45 -2.33 -15.39
CA VAL A 45 -18.37 -2.97 -14.63
C VAL A 45 -18.28 -2.32 -13.26
N VAL A 46 -18.27 -3.12 -12.19
CA VAL A 46 -18.07 -2.65 -10.82
C VAL A 46 -16.88 -3.37 -10.22
N LEU A 47 -15.79 -2.63 -10.01
CA LEU A 47 -14.65 -3.07 -9.22
C LEU A 47 -14.93 -2.78 -7.74
N SER A 48 -14.75 -3.78 -6.88
CA SER A 48 -14.81 -3.66 -5.42
C SER A 48 -13.50 -4.14 -4.81
N VAL A 49 -12.84 -3.27 -4.05
CA VAL A 49 -11.59 -3.57 -3.34
C VAL A 49 -11.85 -3.41 -1.84
N PRO A 50 -12.11 -4.51 -1.10
CA PRO A 50 -12.21 -4.47 0.36
C PRO A 50 -10.81 -4.34 0.96
N LEU A 51 -10.67 -3.50 1.97
CA LEU A 51 -9.42 -3.13 2.63
C LEU A 51 -9.58 -3.19 4.15
N SER A 52 -8.52 -3.58 4.85
CA SER A 52 -8.49 -3.61 6.33
C SER A 52 -8.60 -2.22 6.96
N GLN A 53 -8.24 -1.17 6.22
CA GLN A 53 -8.37 0.23 6.62
C GLN A 53 -8.54 1.14 5.40
N ALA A 54 -9.03 2.36 5.61
CA ALA A 54 -9.06 3.39 4.58
C ALA A 54 -7.64 3.80 4.16
N VAL A 55 -7.46 4.09 2.87
CA VAL A 55 -6.18 4.52 2.30
C VAL A 55 -6.39 5.64 1.28
N PRO A 56 -5.40 6.50 1.03
CA PRO A 56 -5.39 7.38 -0.13
C PRO A 56 -5.54 6.56 -1.42
N TRP A 57 -6.34 7.06 -2.37
CA TRP A 57 -6.55 6.37 -3.64
C TRP A 57 -6.80 7.35 -4.78
N ARG A 58 -6.47 6.91 -5.99
CA ARG A 58 -6.68 7.64 -7.24
C ARG A 58 -7.18 6.69 -8.32
N VAL A 59 -8.05 7.18 -9.20
CA VAL A 59 -8.51 6.44 -10.38
C VAL A 59 -8.25 7.28 -11.63
N ALA A 60 -7.67 6.65 -12.65
CA ALA A 60 -7.43 7.28 -13.95
C ALA A 60 -7.75 6.31 -15.09
N LEU A 61 -7.96 6.85 -16.28
CA LEU A 61 -8.02 6.08 -17.52
C LEU A 61 -6.67 6.17 -18.24
N ARG A 62 -6.25 5.08 -18.88
CA ARG A 62 -5.01 5.02 -19.67
C ARG A 62 -5.32 4.44 -21.05
N ALA A 63 -4.81 5.10 -22.09
CA ALA A 63 -4.95 4.64 -23.47
C ALA A 63 -3.79 3.71 -23.88
N GLY A 64 -4.08 2.83 -24.84
CA GLY A 64 -3.10 1.95 -25.50
C GLY A 64 -2.54 0.79 -24.64
N PRO A 65 -3.29 -0.30 -24.40
CA PRO A 65 -4.73 -0.56 -24.63
C PRO A 65 -5.62 0.16 -23.59
N PRO A 66 -6.96 0.27 -23.83
CA PRO A 66 -7.89 0.90 -22.89
C PRO A 66 -7.81 0.26 -21.50
N GLN A 67 -7.56 1.08 -20.49
CA GLN A 67 -7.39 0.62 -19.12
C GLN A 67 -8.06 1.58 -18.14
N VAL A 68 -8.65 1.04 -17.08
CA VAL A 68 -8.84 1.79 -15.83
C VAL A 68 -7.71 1.42 -14.87
N VAL A 69 -7.14 2.43 -14.23
CA VAL A 69 -6.02 2.31 -13.32
C VAL A 69 -6.46 2.83 -11.97
N VAL A 70 -6.25 2.03 -10.93
CA VAL A 70 -6.54 2.38 -9.54
C VAL A 70 -5.23 2.35 -8.76
N GLU A 71 -4.77 3.50 -8.31
CA GLU A 71 -3.61 3.63 -7.45
C GLU A 71 -4.06 3.74 -5.99
N MET A 72 -3.45 2.98 -5.10
CA MET A 72 -3.74 3.00 -3.66
C MET A 72 -2.46 3.08 -2.83
N GLY A 73 -2.49 3.93 -1.81
CA GLY A 73 -1.40 4.14 -0.87
C GLY A 73 -1.31 3.03 0.18
N ASP A 74 -0.08 2.61 0.49
CA ASP A 74 0.28 1.74 1.61
C ASP A 74 -0.54 0.44 1.67
N VAL A 75 -0.85 -0.18 0.52
CA VAL A 75 -1.56 -1.46 0.45
C VAL A 75 -0.59 -2.62 0.19
N VAL A 76 -0.64 -3.65 1.04
CA VAL A 76 -0.06 -4.97 0.77
C VAL A 76 -1.07 -5.81 0.00
N TRP A 77 -0.68 -6.21 -1.21
CA TRP A 77 -1.46 -7.12 -2.03
C TRP A 77 -1.05 -8.56 -1.72
N SER A 78 -2.00 -9.36 -1.25
CA SER A 78 -1.96 -10.79 -1.54
C SER A 78 -2.15 -11.00 -3.04
N GLU A 79 -1.71 -12.13 -3.58
CA GLU A 79 -1.91 -12.50 -4.99
C GLU A 79 -3.30 -12.07 -5.47
N LEU A 80 -3.34 -11.37 -6.62
CA LEU A 80 -4.62 -10.97 -7.20
C LEU A 80 -5.41 -12.22 -7.55
N PRO A 81 -6.71 -12.30 -7.21
CA PRO A 81 -7.56 -13.28 -7.84
C PRO A 81 -7.59 -13.02 -9.35
N VAL A 82 -7.83 -14.07 -10.14
CA VAL A 82 -8.04 -13.90 -11.58
C VAL A 82 -9.29 -13.03 -11.79
N ILE A 83 -9.09 -11.80 -12.25
CA ILE A 83 -10.14 -10.84 -12.54
C ILE A 83 -10.22 -10.72 -14.07
N VAL A 84 -11.10 -11.52 -14.66
CA VAL A 84 -11.40 -11.52 -16.11
C VAL A 84 -12.91 -11.62 -16.27
N SER A 85 -13.46 -10.85 -17.19
CA SER A 85 -14.89 -10.80 -17.51
C SER A 85 -15.13 -10.49 -19.01
N ASP A 86 -16.39 -10.29 -19.38
CA ASP A 86 -16.80 -9.93 -20.74
C ASP A 86 -16.23 -8.58 -21.18
N SER A 87 -16.06 -7.63 -20.25
CA SER A 87 -15.52 -6.29 -20.48
C SER A 87 -14.05 -6.14 -20.02
N VAL A 88 -13.55 -7.00 -19.13
CA VAL A 88 -12.18 -6.95 -18.59
C VAL A 88 -11.36 -8.13 -19.11
N SER A 89 -10.32 -7.88 -19.90
CA SER A 89 -9.47 -8.95 -20.43
C SER A 89 -8.39 -9.41 -19.47
N GLU A 90 -7.94 -8.53 -18.59
CA GLU A 90 -6.79 -8.77 -17.72
C GLU A 90 -6.81 -7.81 -16.54
N ALA A 91 -6.28 -8.24 -15.40
CA ALA A 91 -5.96 -7.40 -14.26
C ALA A 91 -4.49 -7.56 -13.89
N ARG A 92 -3.80 -6.45 -13.64
CA ARG A 92 -2.39 -6.44 -13.25
C ARG A 92 -2.17 -5.58 -12.02
N THR A 93 -1.21 -5.97 -11.19
CA THR A 93 -0.66 -5.11 -10.14
C THR A 93 0.78 -4.74 -10.44
N SER A 94 1.14 -3.50 -10.12
CA SER A 94 2.53 -3.01 -10.20
C SER A 94 2.78 -1.95 -9.14
N ARG A 95 4.05 -1.74 -8.76
CA ARG A 95 4.41 -0.64 -7.85
C ARG A 95 4.31 0.68 -8.61
N ALA A 96 3.52 1.62 -8.11
CA ALA A 96 3.29 2.94 -8.74
C ALA A 96 4.24 4.03 -8.19
N GLY A 97 5.03 3.72 -7.17
CA GLY A 97 5.95 4.64 -6.50
C GLY A 97 6.24 4.20 -5.07
N PRO A 98 6.98 5.02 -4.29
CA PRO A 98 7.16 4.78 -2.85
C PRO A 98 5.79 4.78 -2.15
N GLY A 99 5.41 3.66 -1.54
CA GLY A 99 4.13 3.55 -0.83
C GLY A 99 2.89 3.49 -1.72
N TRP A 100 2.99 3.36 -3.05
CA TRP A 100 1.81 3.25 -3.92
C TRP A 100 1.81 1.95 -4.71
N THR A 101 0.64 1.33 -4.80
CA THR A 101 0.40 0.19 -5.68
C THR A 101 -0.68 0.51 -6.70
N GLU A 102 -0.39 0.18 -7.95
CA GLU A 102 -1.29 0.28 -9.09
C GLU A 102 -2.03 -1.05 -9.29
N LEU A 103 -3.35 -1.00 -9.43
CA LEU A 103 -4.18 -2.05 -10.02
C LEU A 103 -4.71 -1.56 -11.36
N ALA A 104 -4.27 -2.16 -12.45
CA ALA A 104 -4.73 -1.86 -13.80
C ALA A 104 -5.68 -2.96 -14.30
N LEU A 105 -6.88 -2.58 -14.73
CA LEU A 105 -7.81 -3.46 -15.46
C LEU A 105 -7.75 -3.11 -16.95
N VAL A 106 -7.33 -4.06 -17.78
CA VAL A 106 -7.35 -3.92 -19.24
C VAL A 106 -8.77 -4.18 -19.74
N LEU A 107 -9.32 -3.22 -20.44
CA LEU A 107 -10.69 -3.21 -20.93
C LEU A 107 -10.73 -3.68 -22.38
N ARG A 108 -11.74 -4.49 -22.71
CA ARG A 108 -12.02 -4.98 -24.07
C ARG A 108 -12.75 -3.95 -24.91
N GLU A 109 -13.44 -3.02 -24.24
CA GLU A 109 -14.22 -1.94 -24.85
C GLU A 109 -14.04 -0.64 -24.05
N PRO A 110 -14.30 0.54 -24.66
CA PRO A 110 -14.15 1.81 -23.97
C PRO A 110 -15.20 1.95 -22.85
N LEU A 111 -14.72 2.07 -21.61
CA LEU A 111 -15.55 2.39 -20.45
C LEU A 111 -15.02 3.65 -19.74
N SER A 112 -15.93 4.50 -19.26
CA SER A 112 -15.60 5.68 -18.45
C SER A 112 -15.92 5.44 -16.99
N VAL A 113 -15.19 6.10 -16.08
CA VAL A 113 -15.50 6.07 -14.66
C VAL A 113 -16.77 6.88 -14.40
N ALA A 114 -17.85 6.19 -14.02
CA ALA A 114 -19.11 6.83 -13.66
C ALA A 114 -19.11 7.28 -12.20
N THR A 115 -18.58 6.44 -11.30
CA THR A 115 -18.38 6.77 -9.88
C THR A 115 -17.15 6.06 -9.36
N ALA A 116 -16.38 6.72 -8.50
CA ALA A 116 -15.37 6.07 -7.66
C ALA A 116 -15.53 6.60 -6.24
N ALA A 117 -15.64 5.71 -5.25
CA ALA A 117 -15.83 6.12 -3.86
C ALA A 117 -15.31 5.04 -2.91
N MET A 118 -14.71 5.48 -1.80
CA MET A 118 -14.36 4.60 -0.69
C MET A 118 -15.37 4.78 0.44
N LYS A 119 -15.99 3.68 0.86
CA LYS A 119 -16.89 3.64 2.03
C LYS A 119 -16.12 3.09 3.21
N VAL A 120 -16.06 3.84 4.30
CA VAL A 120 -15.38 3.45 5.54
C VAL A 120 -16.42 3.03 6.58
N ALA A 121 -16.25 1.83 7.12
CA ALA A 121 -17.08 1.29 8.18
C ALA A 121 -16.63 1.82 9.55
N LYS A 122 -17.49 1.67 10.57
CA LYS A 122 -17.22 2.15 11.93
C LYS A 122 -16.01 1.47 12.58
N ASP A 123 -15.69 0.26 12.17
CA ASP A 123 -14.53 -0.51 12.65
C ASP A 123 -13.22 -0.15 11.92
N GLY A 124 -13.26 0.85 11.02
CA GLY A 124 -12.11 1.32 10.25
C GLY A 124 -11.92 0.59 8.93
N THR A 125 -12.56 -0.56 8.71
CA THR A 125 -12.47 -1.27 7.42
C THR A 125 -13.07 -0.44 6.30
N ALA A 126 -12.56 -0.60 5.08
CA ALA A 126 -12.99 0.20 3.95
C ALA A 126 -13.27 -0.64 2.71
N VAL A 127 -14.12 -0.13 1.83
CA VAL A 127 -14.35 -0.70 0.50
C VAL A 127 -14.26 0.40 -0.54
N LEU A 128 -13.28 0.32 -1.44
CA LEU A 128 -13.21 1.13 -2.64
C LEU A 128 -14.09 0.50 -3.72
N GLU A 129 -15.05 1.26 -4.22
CA GLU A 129 -15.95 0.86 -5.31
C GLU A 129 -15.75 1.78 -6.50
N VAL A 130 -15.38 1.21 -7.66
CA VAL A 130 -15.24 1.93 -8.92
C VAL A 130 -16.25 1.36 -9.91
N ARG A 131 -17.17 2.19 -10.36
CA ARG A 131 -18.19 1.85 -11.35
C ARG A 131 -17.83 2.44 -12.69
N LEU A 132 -17.77 1.59 -13.70
CA LEU A 132 -17.54 1.96 -15.09
C LEU A 132 -18.81 1.74 -15.89
N LEU A 133 -19.04 2.63 -16.85
CA LEU A 133 -20.14 2.54 -17.81
C LEU A 133 -19.59 2.62 -19.24
N PRO A 134 -20.31 2.06 -20.24
CA PRO A 134 -19.91 2.15 -21.63
C PRO A 134 -19.79 3.60 -22.08
N THR A 135 -18.75 3.90 -22.84
CA THR A 135 -18.52 5.21 -23.44
C THR A 135 -18.07 5.06 -24.90
N THR A 136 -17.96 6.16 -25.61
CA THR A 136 -17.42 6.16 -26.97
C THR A 136 -15.89 6.13 -26.94
N ALA A 137 -15.26 5.60 -28.00
CA ALA A 137 -13.80 5.60 -28.10
C ALA A 137 -13.20 7.02 -28.05
N ASP A 138 -13.85 8.01 -28.67
CA ASP A 138 -13.38 9.40 -28.67
C ASP A 138 -13.47 10.04 -27.28
N GLU A 139 -14.55 9.76 -26.54
CA GLU A 139 -14.69 10.21 -25.16
C GLU A 139 -13.68 9.55 -24.24
N PHE A 140 -13.46 8.23 -24.37
CA PHE A 140 -12.41 7.53 -23.64
C PHE A 140 -11.03 8.15 -23.89
N HIS A 141 -10.64 8.36 -25.16
CA HIS A 141 -9.35 8.96 -25.48
C HIS A 141 -9.19 10.37 -24.92
N ARG A 142 -10.27 11.17 -24.90
CA ARG A 142 -10.24 12.50 -24.27
C ARG A 142 -10.04 12.43 -22.76
N LEU A 143 -10.69 11.49 -22.08
CA LEU A 143 -10.58 11.31 -20.63
C LEU A 143 -9.27 10.63 -20.21
N ALA A 144 -8.66 9.85 -21.10
CA ALA A 144 -7.39 9.15 -20.89
C ALA A 144 -6.16 9.95 -21.33
N ASP A 145 -6.33 11.17 -21.85
CA ASP A 145 -5.24 12.04 -22.30
C ASP A 145 -4.42 12.53 -21.11
N PRO A 146 -3.17 12.09 -20.91
CA PRO A 146 -2.36 12.43 -19.74
C PRO A 146 -2.11 13.94 -19.59
N ALA A 147 -2.25 14.74 -20.65
CA ALA A 147 -2.17 16.21 -20.55
C ALA A 147 -3.42 16.85 -19.94
N LYS A 148 -4.52 16.09 -19.79
CA LYS A 148 -5.84 16.51 -19.29
C LYS A 148 -6.42 15.58 -18.23
N VAL A 149 -5.73 14.51 -17.86
CA VAL A 149 -6.18 13.55 -16.85
C VAL A 149 -6.14 14.23 -15.48
N GLU A 150 -7.32 14.63 -14.99
CA GLU A 150 -7.56 14.78 -13.57
C GLU A 150 -7.88 13.38 -13.02
N ALA A 151 -6.95 12.81 -12.23
CA ALA A 151 -7.26 11.57 -11.53
C ALA A 151 -8.43 11.82 -10.58
N ILE A 152 -9.43 10.93 -10.61
CA ILE A 152 -10.49 10.94 -9.61
C ILE A 152 -9.84 10.45 -8.32
N ALA A 153 -9.48 11.39 -7.45
CA ALA A 153 -9.01 11.10 -6.13
C ALA A 153 -10.21 10.79 -5.22
N GLY A 154 -9.99 9.91 -4.25
CA GLY A 154 -10.84 9.91 -3.07
C GLY A 154 -10.78 11.24 -2.34
N PRO A 155 -11.58 11.43 -1.27
CA PRO A 155 -11.27 12.53 -0.37
C PRO A 155 -9.78 12.46 -0.06
N GLU A 156 -9.04 13.52 -0.39
CA GLU A 156 -7.83 13.83 0.37
C GLU A 156 -8.27 13.72 1.81
N SER A 157 -7.51 12.95 2.56
CA SER A 157 -7.72 12.89 3.99
C SER A 157 -7.77 14.34 4.48
N ASP A 158 -8.90 14.81 5.02
CA ASP A 158 -8.99 16.10 5.76
C ASP A 158 -8.04 16.11 6.98
N ARG A 159 -7.26 15.05 7.16
CA ARG A 159 -6.27 14.84 8.19
C ARG A 159 -4.99 15.53 7.75
N MET A 160 -4.47 16.33 8.67
CA MET A 160 -3.18 16.97 8.53
C MET A 160 -2.09 15.93 8.24
N VAL A 161 -1.29 16.17 7.21
CA VAL A 161 -0.19 15.30 6.79
C VAL A 161 1.07 15.72 7.54
N VAL A 162 1.60 14.83 8.38
CA VAL A 162 2.80 15.06 9.19
C VAL A 162 3.99 14.35 8.54
N ALA A 163 5.01 15.11 8.13
CA ALA A 163 6.29 14.55 7.72
C ALA A 163 7.25 14.43 8.92
N LEU A 164 7.69 13.20 9.22
CA LEU A 164 8.72 12.91 10.20
C LEU A 164 10.06 12.70 9.50
N ASP A 165 11.06 13.49 9.85
CA ASP A 165 12.41 13.41 9.29
C ASP A 165 13.39 12.82 10.30
N PRO A 166 13.56 11.48 10.36
CA PRO A 166 14.64 10.90 11.15
C PRO A 166 15.99 11.32 10.56
N GLY A 167 16.73 12.11 11.34
CA GLY A 167 18.07 12.61 11.00
C GLY A 167 19.04 11.50 10.60
N HIS A 168 20.09 11.86 9.86
CA HIS A 168 21.20 10.96 9.52
C HIS A 168 20.75 9.73 8.69
N GLY A 169 21.53 8.65 8.70
CA GLY A 169 21.29 7.37 8.02
C GLY A 169 22.45 6.93 7.11
N GLY A 170 22.67 5.62 7.02
CA GLY A 170 23.66 4.99 6.16
C GLY A 170 25.09 5.46 6.45
N VAL A 171 25.69 6.17 5.51
CA VAL A 171 27.08 6.68 5.65
C VAL A 171 27.24 7.78 6.70
N ASP A 172 26.13 8.41 7.10
CA ASP A 172 26.09 9.42 8.15
C ASP A 172 25.44 8.80 9.39
N PRO A 173 26.20 8.37 10.41
CA PRO A 173 25.63 7.80 11.64
C PRO A 173 25.11 8.86 12.62
N GLY A 174 25.44 10.15 12.40
CA GLY A 174 25.29 11.20 13.39
C GLY A 174 26.22 11.03 14.59
N ALA A 175 25.80 11.51 15.75
CA ALA A 175 26.54 11.35 17.00
C ALA A 175 26.61 9.87 17.45
N VAL A 176 27.76 9.49 18.03
CA VAL A 176 28.01 8.14 18.54
C VAL A 176 28.46 8.22 20.00
N ALA A 177 27.83 7.44 20.87
CA ALA A 177 28.17 7.34 22.29
C ALA A 177 28.12 5.88 22.76
N GLY A 178 29.28 5.24 22.84
CA GLY A 178 29.36 3.79 23.09
C GLY A 178 28.71 3.03 21.93
N ASP A 179 27.74 2.18 22.25
CA ASP A 179 26.98 1.40 21.26
C ASP A 179 25.73 2.14 20.73
N LEU A 180 25.51 3.40 21.15
CA LEU A 180 24.39 4.21 20.68
C LEU A 180 24.79 5.03 19.45
N VAL A 181 24.00 4.91 18.40
CA VAL A 181 24.13 5.67 17.15
C VAL A 181 22.89 6.55 16.97
N GLU A 182 23.10 7.85 16.71
CA GLU A 182 22.01 8.82 16.58
C GLU A 182 21.04 8.46 15.46
N ALA A 183 21.54 7.99 14.30
CA ALA A 183 20.70 7.56 13.19
C ALA A 183 19.68 6.46 13.59
N ASP A 184 20.09 5.50 14.43
CA ASP A 184 19.24 4.42 14.90
C ASP A 184 18.18 4.93 15.88
N LEU A 185 18.62 5.75 16.84
CA LEU A 185 17.73 6.37 17.84
C LEU A 185 16.66 7.23 17.16
N MET A 186 17.06 8.04 16.18
CA MET A 186 16.15 8.91 15.44
C MET A 186 15.15 8.11 14.60
N LEU A 187 15.58 7.03 13.94
CA LEU A 187 14.67 6.18 13.18
C LEU A 187 13.66 5.47 14.09
N ALA A 188 14.12 4.93 15.22
CA ALA A 188 13.25 4.30 16.20
C ALA A 188 12.21 5.27 16.77
N ALA A 189 12.64 6.49 17.13
CA ALA A 189 11.75 7.55 17.61
C ALA A 189 10.71 7.96 16.56
N ALA A 190 11.11 8.16 15.30
CA ALA A 190 10.21 8.52 14.21
C ALA A 190 9.16 7.43 13.95
N ARG A 191 9.56 6.14 13.97
CA ARG A 191 8.62 5.01 13.81
C ARG A 191 7.61 4.94 14.95
N ALA A 192 8.05 5.08 16.20
CA ALA A 192 7.16 5.10 17.36
C ALA A 192 6.17 6.29 17.30
N MET A 193 6.64 7.46 16.85
CA MET A 193 5.79 8.64 16.67
C MET A 193 4.79 8.46 15.53
N LYS A 194 5.20 7.89 14.38
CA LYS A 194 4.31 7.52 13.26
C LYS A 194 3.16 6.67 13.78
N GLU A 195 3.49 5.60 14.50
CA GLU A 195 2.51 4.67 15.03
C GLU A 195 1.54 5.37 16.00
N ALA A 196 2.05 6.19 16.92
CA ALA A 196 1.23 6.92 17.88
C ALA A 196 0.27 7.90 17.19
N LEU A 197 0.75 8.66 16.19
CA LEU A 197 -0.04 9.64 15.44
C LEU A 197 -1.10 8.96 14.58
N VAL A 198 -0.74 7.93 13.81
CA VAL A 198 -1.66 7.15 12.98
C VAL A 198 -2.75 6.51 13.83
N ARG A 199 -2.42 5.98 15.02
CA ARG A 199 -3.39 5.38 15.95
C ARG A 199 -4.45 6.37 16.43
N THR A 200 -4.18 7.69 16.40
CA THR A 200 -5.20 8.69 16.73
C THR A 200 -6.28 8.83 15.66
N GLY A 201 -6.02 8.38 14.43
CA GLY A 201 -6.92 8.53 13.29
C GLY A 201 -7.11 9.97 12.82
N ARG A 202 -6.23 10.90 13.24
CA ARG A 202 -6.31 12.34 12.91
C ARG A 202 -5.23 12.83 11.94
N PHE A 203 -4.22 12.02 11.68
CA PHE A 203 -3.05 12.40 10.90
C PHE A 203 -2.72 11.30 9.90
N ASP A 204 -2.25 11.72 8.73
CA ASP A 204 -1.49 10.86 7.84
C ASP A 204 -0.01 11.17 8.07
N VAL A 205 0.85 10.16 8.15
CA VAL A 205 2.24 10.36 8.58
C VAL A 205 3.21 9.70 7.61
N VAL A 206 4.12 10.50 7.06
CA VAL A 206 5.16 10.06 6.13
C VAL A 206 6.53 10.20 6.77
N LEU A 207 7.46 9.29 6.43
CA LEU A 207 8.85 9.39 6.87
C LEU A 207 9.75 9.75 5.68
N THR A 208 10.76 10.58 5.90
CA THR A 208 11.75 10.92 4.86
C THR A 208 12.70 9.75 4.56
N ARG A 209 12.88 8.82 5.50
CA ARG A 209 13.50 7.49 5.31
C ARG A 209 12.84 6.46 6.23
N GLU A 210 12.71 5.23 5.74
CA GLU A 210 12.15 4.13 6.52
C GLU A 210 13.20 3.11 6.96
N GLU A 211 14.41 3.16 6.38
CA GLU A 211 15.53 2.26 6.66
C GLU A 211 16.79 3.07 7.02
N ASP A 212 17.90 2.37 7.30
CA ASP A 212 19.20 2.99 7.56
C ASP A 212 19.91 3.42 6.26
N ASP A 213 19.25 4.34 5.56
CA ASP A 213 19.74 4.91 4.31
C ASP A 213 20.13 6.37 4.47
N PHE A 214 21.19 6.76 3.78
CA PHE A 214 21.53 8.17 3.63
C PHE A 214 20.54 8.85 2.69
N VAL A 215 19.81 9.85 3.19
CA VAL A 215 18.95 10.73 2.39
C VAL A 215 19.48 12.16 2.45
N SER A 216 19.72 12.76 1.28
CA SER A 216 20.20 14.15 1.20
C SER A 216 19.16 15.13 1.75
N LEU A 217 19.61 16.28 2.25
CA LEU A 217 18.73 17.32 2.78
C LEU A 217 17.65 17.76 1.78
N GLU A 218 18.03 17.89 0.50
CA GLU A 218 17.09 18.26 -0.56
C GLU A 218 16.05 17.16 -0.85
N ALA A 219 16.45 15.89 -0.81
CA ALA A 219 15.54 14.77 -0.98
C ALA A 219 14.53 14.66 0.19
N ARG A 220 14.95 14.99 1.41
CA ARG A 220 14.06 15.07 2.59
C ARG A 220 12.95 16.11 2.37
N LEU A 221 13.32 17.32 1.96
CA LEU A 221 12.38 18.40 1.64
C LEU A 221 11.44 18.03 0.49
N THR A 222 11.99 17.41 -0.55
CA THR A 222 11.22 16.99 -1.73
C THR A 222 10.17 15.95 -1.35
N LYS A 223 10.52 14.97 -0.49
CA LYS A 223 9.57 13.97 0.00
C LYS A 223 8.43 14.60 0.82
N ALA A 224 8.75 15.51 1.75
CA ALA A 224 7.72 16.18 2.56
C ALA A 224 6.75 16.99 1.69
N ARG A 225 7.26 17.74 0.71
CA ARG A 225 6.43 18.51 -0.24
C ARG A 225 5.59 17.62 -1.15
N ALA A 226 6.17 16.54 -1.67
CA ALA A 226 5.47 15.60 -2.55
C ALA A 226 4.33 14.87 -1.82
N ALA A 227 4.46 14.70 -0.50
CA ALA A 227 3.41 14.15 0.35
C ALA A 227 2.32 15.16 0.73
N GLY A 228 2.49 16.46 0.42
CA GLY A 228 1.56 17.50 0.86
C GLY A 228 1.59 17.73 2.37
N ALA A 229 2.76 17.59 3.02
CA ALA A 229 2.90 17.81 4.45
C ALA A 229 2.57 19.26 4.85
N ASP A 230 1.85 19.41 5.97
CA ASP A 230 1.36 20.69 6.54
C ASP A 230 2.32 21.34 7.54
#